data_AF-A0A0B4XSS1-F1
#
_entry.id   AF-A0A0B4XSS1-F1
#
_cell.length_a   1.000
_cell.length_b   1.000
_cell.length_c   1.000
_cell.angle_alpha   90.00
_cell.angle_beta   90.00
_cell.angle_gamma   90.00
#
_symmetry.space_group_name_H-M   'P 1'
#
loop_
_entity.id
_entity.type
_entity.pdbx_description
1 polymer ?
#
loop_
_entity_poly.entity_id
_entity_poly.type
_entity_poly.pdbx_seq_one_letter_code
_entity_poly.pdbx_strand_id
1 'polypeptide(L)' 'MSQASPDFVPLNIAVLTVSDTRTAENDTSGDLLAQRLGEAGHALVLPPVGTGS' A
#
# COMPACT_ATOMS: atom_id res chain seq x y z
N MET A 1 19.28 15.55 18.23
CA MET A 1 19.42 14.13 17.87
C MET A 1 18.81 13.94 16.50
N SER A 2 19.63 13.85 15.47
CA SER A 2 19.20 13.55 14.10
C SER A 2 19.56 12.08 13.85
N GLN A 3 18.60 11.18 14.07
CA GLN A 3 18.73 9.79 13.62
C GLN A 3 18.35 9.76 12.15
N ALA A 4 19.32 10.01 11.27
CA ALA A 4 19.18 9.72 9.85
C ALA A 4 20.01 8.47 9.57
N SER A 5 19.39 7.31 9.66
CA SER A 5 19.93 6.06 9.13
C SER A 5 20.08 6.22 7.61
N PRO A 6 21.28 6.04 7.03
CA PRO A 6 21.48 6.20 5.59
C PRO A 6 20.93 5.01 4.78
N ASP A 7 20.64 3.90 5.46
CA ASP A 7 20.20 2.67 4.82
C ASP A 7 18.68 2.63 4.65
N PHE A 8 18.26 2.18 3.46
CA PHE A 8 16.85 1.92 3.18
C PHE A 8 16.34 0.75 4.04
N VAL A 9 15.26 0.98 4.79
CA VAL A 9 14.60 -0.06 5.59
C VAL A 9 13.23 -0.36 4.97
N PRO A 10 13.01 -1.57 4.42
CA PRO A 10 11.70 -1.95 3.91
C PRO A 10 10.67 -1.98 5.05
N LEU A 11 9.46 -1.53 4.76
CA LEU A 11 8.37 -1.43 5.73
C LEU A 11 7.20 -2.29 5.26
N ASN A 12 6.45 -2.78 6.24
CA ASN A 12 5.21 -3.50 6.04
C ASN A 12 4.06 -2.49 6.04
N ILE A 13 3.36 -2.36 4.91
CA ILE A 13 2.35 -1.31 4.69
C ILE A 13 1.04 -1.96 4.24
N ALA A 14 -0.08 -1.51 4.82
CA ALA A 14 -1.42 -1.91 4.40
C ALA A 14 -2.08 -0.74 3.67
N VAL A 15 -2.67 -1.02 2.51
CA VAL A 15 -3.50 -0.04 1.79
C VAL A 15 -4.95 -0.46 2.00
N LEU A 16 -5.80 0.48 2.44
CA LEU A 16 -7.23 0.27 2.60
C LEU A 16 -7.98 1.35 1.84
N THR A 17 -8.68 0.95 0.79
CA THR A 17 -9.57 1.83 0.05
C THR A 17 -10.93 1.87 0.72
N VAL A 18 -11.35 3.08 1.11
CA VAL A 18 -12.68 3.35 1.66
C VAL A 18 -13.51 4.04 0.61
N SER A 19 -14.45 3.31 0.00
CA SER A 19 -15.40 3.86 -0.95
C SER A 19 -16.64 2.98 -1.08
N ASP A 20 -17.80 3.62 -1.20
CA ASP A 20 -19.09 2.92 -1.29
C ASP A 20 -19.33 2.22 -2.63
N THR A 21 -18.57 2.58 -3.67
CA THR A 21 -18.75 2.06 -5.04
C THR A 21 -17.50 1.39 -5.62
N ARG A 22 -16.39 1.38 -4.88
CA ARG A 22 -15.16 0.76 -5.36
C ARG A 22 -15.13 -0.73 -5.05
N THR A 23 -14.55 -1.48 -5.98
CA THR A 23 -14.34 -2.92 -5.95
C THR A 23 -12.88 -3.20 -6.33
N ALA A 24 -12.43 -4.45 -6.17
CA ALA A 24 -11.08 -4.87 -6.57
C ALA A 24 -10.71 -4.46 -8.00
N GLU A 25 -11.69 -4.47 -8.90
CA GLU A 25 -11.47 -4.26 -10.33
C GLU A 25 -11.44 -2.78 -10.73
N ASN A 26 -11.93 -1.88 -9.89
CA ASN A 26 -12.05 -0.45 -10.21
C ASN A 26 -11.32 0.47 -9.21
N ASP A 27 -10.56 -0.11 -8.27
CA ASP A 27 -9.77 0.59 -7.28
C ASP A 27 -8.40 1.02 -7.83
N THR A 28 -8.45 1.91 -8.82
CA THR A 28 -7.24 2.45 -9.47
C THR A 28 -6.33 3.20 -8.51
N SER A 29 -6.87 3.76 -7.43
CA SER A 29 -6.08 4.54 -6.45
C SER A 29 -5.35 3.62 -5.49
N GLY A 30 -6.01 2.56 -5.01
CA GLY A 30 -5.39 1.52 -4.19
C GLY A 30 -4.30 0.76 -4.94
N ASP A 31 -4.55 0.40 -6.21
CA ASP A 31 -3.56 -0.27 -7.06
C ASP A 31 -2.32 0.59 -7.30
N LEU A 32 -2.52 1.89 -7.59
CA LEU A 32 -1.42 2.82 -7.79
C LEU A 32 -0.55 2.97 -6.54
N LEU A 33 -1.16 2.99 -5.34
CA LEU A 33 -0.43 3.04 -4.09
C LEU A 33 0.35 1.75 -3.85
N ALA A 34 -0.27 0.59 -4.05
CA ALA A 34 0.39 -0.71 -3.93
C ALA A 34 1.60 -0.83 -4.85
N GLN A 35 1.47 -0.40 -6.12
CA GLN A 35 2.56 -0.39 -7.08
C GLN A 35 3.72 0.49 -6.60
N ARG A 36 3.44 1.73 -6.21
CA ARG A 36 4.48 2.69 -5.76
C ARG A 36 5.20 2.21 -4.51
N LEU A 37 4.50 1.56 -3.60
CA LEU A 37 5.10 0.96 -2.40
C LEU A 37 6.07 -0.15 -2.78
N GLY A 38 5.68 -1.03 -3.72
CA GLY A 38 6.56 -2.09 -4.23
C GLY A 38 7.78 -1.54 -4.97
N GLU A 39 7.58 -0.53 -5.84
CA GLU A 39 8.67 0.16 -6.55
C GLU A 39 9.65 0.85 -5.60
N ALA A 40 9.15 1.37 -4.47
CA ALA A 40 9.97 1.95 -3.41
C ALA A 40 10.68 0.91 -2.55
N GLY A 41 10.41 -0.39 -2.69
CA GLY A 41 11.03 -1.47 -1.93
C GLY A 41 10.30 -1.84 -0.63
N HIS A 42 9.07 -1.38 -0.43
CA HIS A 42 8.24 -1.75 0.72
C HIS A 42 7.38 -2.99 0.42
N ALA A 43 6.93 -3.67 1.47
CA ALA A 43 6.08 -4.85 1.38
C ALA A 43 4.62 -4.49 1.67
N LEU A 44 3.71 -4.91 0.79
CA LEU A 44 2.28 -4.76 1.01
C LEU A 44 1.76 -5.95 1.85
N VAL A 45 1.18 -5.68 3.02
CA VAL A 45 0.65 -6.73 3.92
C VAL A 45 -0.84 -6.98 3.75
N LEU A 46 -1.57 -6.06 3.13
CA LEU A 46 -3.00 -6.17 2.88
C LEU A 46 -3.29 -5.63 1.46
N PRO A 47 -4.06 -6.37 0.63
CA PRO A 47 -4.48 -5.88 -0.67
C PRO A 47 -5.36 -4.63 -0.54
N PRO A 48 -5.31 -3.73 -1.55
CA PRO A 48 -5.92 -2.39 -1.48
C PRO A 48 -7.44 -2.38 -1.28
N VAL A 49 -8.14 -3.45 -1.68
CA VAL A 49 -9.54 -3.67 -1.34
C VAL A 49 -9.66 -4.78 -0.30
N GLY A 50 -10.45 -4.52 0.74
CA GLY A 50 -10.90 -5.59 1.63
C GLY A 50 -11.83 -6.51 0.84
N THR A 51 -11.35 -7.67 0.41
CA THR A 51 -12.22 -8.79 0.05
C THR A 51 -12.90 -9.28 1.32
N GLY A 52 -13.91 -8.54 1.78
CA GLY A 52 -14.95 -9.10 2.63
C GLY A 52 -15.63 -10.22 1.85
N SER A 53 -15.75 -11.40 2.47
CA SER A 53 -16.57 -12.50 1.96
C SER A 53 -17.95 -12.04 1.48
#